data_AF-A0A2Y9SH66-F1
#
_entry.id   AF-A0A2Y9SH66-F1
#
_cell.length_a   1.000
_cell.length_b   1.000
_cell.length_c   1.000
_cell.angle_alpha   90.00
_cell.angle_beta   90.00
_cell.angle_gamma   90.00
#
_symmetry.space_group_name_H-M   'P 1'
#
loop_
_entity.id
_entity.type
_entity.pdbx_description
1 polymer ?
#
loop_
_entity_poly.entity_id
_entity_poly.type
_entity_poly.pdbx_seq_one_letter_code
_entity_poly.pdbx_strand_id
1 'polypeptide(L)'
;MAAARFGQTKIPKGNGSYSVGCTDLMFDYTNKGTFLRLYYPSQDDDHSDTIWIPNKEYFFGLSKFLGTHWLMGKILSLFFGSMTTPAAWNSPLRTGEKYPLIIFSHGLGAFRTIYSAVGNDLASHGFIVAAIEHRDGSASATYYFKDQSAAEIGNKTWLYLRTLKRGEEEFPLRNEQVLQRAKECSQALSLILDIDRGRPEKNLLDLEFDVEQMKDSIDRDKIAVIGHSFGGATVIQSLSEDQRFRCGIALDAWMFPVGDEVYSRIPQPLFFINSERFQYPSNIIKMKKCYLPDRERKMITIRGSVHQNFVDFTFATGKIIGYIFTLKGEIDSNVAMGLSNKASLAFLQKHLGLQKDFDQWDSLIEGEDDNLIPGTNIDTTNHHTTLQNSTGTEKPNSD
;
A
#
# COMPACT_ATOMS: atom_id res chain seq x y z
N MET A 1 -11.27 35.52 24.31
CA MET A 1 -10.01 35.28 23.57
C MET A 1 -9.99 33.83 23.13
N ALA A 2 -10.07 33.61 21.82
CA ALA A 2 -10.09 32.28 21.22
C ALA A 2 -8.72 31.62 21.40
N ALA A 3 -8.69 30.51 22.12
CA ALA A 3 -7.52 29.64 22.15
C ALA A 3 -7.32 29.06 20.74
N ALA A 4 -6.16 29.33 20.15
CA ALA A 4 -5.72 28.70 18.92
C ALA A 4 -5.78 27.18 19.09
N ARG A 5 -6.63 26.49 18.31
CA ARG A 5 -6.66 25.03 18.23
C ARG A 5 -5.34 24.59 17.59
N PHE A 6 -4.37 24.16 18.40
CA PHE A 6 -3.22 23.40 17.90
C PHE A 6 -3.76 22.12 17.23
N GLY A 7 -3.46 21.97 15.93
CA GLY A 7 -4.01 20.91 15.08
C GLY A 7 -3.73 19.52 15.66
N GLN A 8 -4.78 18.70 15.79
CA GLN A 8 -4.68 17.34 16.30
C GLN A 8 -3.88 16.47 15.31
N THR A 9 -2.74 15.93 15.77
CA THR A 9 -1.97 14.88 15.08
C THR A 9 -2.71 13.56 15.23
N LYS A 10 -3.68 13.30 14.34
CA LYS A 10 -4.46 12.06 14.33
C LYS A 10 -4.67 11.59 12.91
N ILE A 11 -4.52 10.28 12.70
CA ILE A 11 -4.90 9.62 11.44
C ILE A 11 -6.42 9.85 11.22
N PRO A 12 -6.85 10.31 10.03
CA PRO A 12 -8.25 10.61 9.79
C PRO A 12 -9.11 9.35 9.84
N LYS A 13 -10.38 9.53 10.23
CA LYS A 13 -11.42 8.50 10.05
C LYS A 13 -11.72 8.34 8.56
N GLY A 14 -12.28 7.19 8.18
CA GLY A 14 -12.88 7.04 6.85
C GLY A 14 -14.08 7.97 6.67
N ASN A 15 -14.33 8.39 5.43
CA ASN A 15 -15.40 9.33 5.09
C ASN A 15 -16.68 8.66 4.57
N GLY A 16 -16.70 7.34 4.46
CA GLY A 16 -17.87 6.59 4.02
C GLY A 16 -18.86 6.31 5.14
N SER A 17 -19.95 5.62 4.80
CA SER A 17 -21.09 5.38 5.69
C SER A 17 -20.91 4.20 6.66
N TYR A 18 -19.93 3.33 6.42
CA TYR A 18 -19.69 2.15 7.25
C TYR A 18 -18.74 2.50 8.38
N SER A 19 -19.03 2.00 9.58
CA SER A 19 -18.02 1.88 10.64
C SER A 19 -16.95 0.87 10.23
N VAL A 20 -15.75 1.00 10.79
CA VAL A 20 -14.57 0.24 10.35
C VAL A 20 -14.02 -0.59 11.49
N GLY A 21 -13.95 -1.90 11.28
CA GLY A 21 -13.22 -2.85 12.10
C GLY A 21 -11.80 -3.07 11.60
N CYS A 22 -10.92 -3.55 12.48
CA CYS A 22 -9.56 -3.93 12.14
C CYS A 22 -9.14 -5.20 12.90
N THR A 23 -8.42 -6.11 12.25
CA THR A 23 -7.74 -7.24 12.91
C THR A 23 -6.44 -7.60 12.18
N ASP A 24 -5.61 -8.45 12.77
CA ASP A 24 -4.41 -9.00 12.14
C ASP A 24 -4.56 -10.51 11.92
N LEU A 25 -4.25 -10.99 10.73
CA LEU A 25 -4.33 -12.42 10.39
C LEU A 25 -2.97 -12.96 9.99
N MET A 26 -2.53 -14.04 10.63
CA MET A 26 -1.32 -14.79 10.25
C MET A 26 -1.67 -16.26 10.08
N PHE A 27 -1.38 -16.82 8.91
CA PHE A 27 -1.62 -18.23 8.59
C PHE A 27 -0.35 -18.88 8.07
N ASP A 28 -0.06 -20.07 8.59
CA ASP A 28 1.26 -20.72 8.59
C ASP A 28 2.32 -19.92 9.39
N TYR A 29 3.00 -20.62 10.31
CA TYR A 29 3.92 -20.00 11.25
C TYR A 29 5.21 -19.58 10.57
N THR A 30 5.53 -20.18 9.42
CA THR A 30 6.76 -19.89 8.69
C THR A 30 6.77 -18.50 8.04
N ASN A 31 7.95 -18.04 7.64
CA ASN A 31 8.07 -16.83 6.83
C ASN A 31 7.57 -16.99 5.37
N LYS A 32 6.99 -18.14 5.02
CA LYS A 32 6.28 -18.40 3.76
C LYS A 32 4.76 -18.33 3.92
N GLY A 33 4.26 -18.25 5.15
CA GLY A 33 2.86 -18.02 5.45
C GLY A 33 2.39 -16.62 5.06
N THR A 34 1.09 -16.36 5.15
CA THR A 34 0.50 -15.04 4.90
C THR A 34 0.39 -14.25 6.21
N PHE A 35 0.68 -12.96 6.16
CA PHE A 35 0.44 -12.04 7.27
C PHE A 35 -0.08 -10.73 6.75
N LEU A 36 -1.21 -10.30 7.30
CA LEU A 36 -1.91 -9.12 6.84
C LEU A 36 -2.65 -8.44 7.99
N ARG A 37 -2.93 -7.15 7.79
CA ARG A 37 -3.90 -6.39 8.56
C ARG A 37 -5.16 -6.25 7.71
N LEU A 38 -6.29 -6.61 8.29
CA LEU A 38 -7.59 -6.52 7.64
C LEU A 38 -8.31 -5.26 8.13
N TYR A 39 -8.82 -4.44 7.22
CA TYR A 39 -9.79 -3.37 7.48
C TYR A 39 -11.10 -3.75 6.80
N TYR A 40 -12.21 -3.61 7.49
CA TYR A 40 -13.50 -4.10 6.99
C TYR A 40 -14.69 -3.33 7.59
N PRO A 41 -15.85 -3.32 6.91
CA PRO A 41 -17.08 -2.78 7.48
C PRO A 41 -17.48 -3.54 8.75
N SER A 42 -17.59 -2.87 9.89
CA SER A 42 -17.95 -3.49 11.17
C SER A 42 -19.44 -3.35 11.51
N GLN A 43 -19.93 -4.20 12.41
CA GLN A 43 -21.31 -4.09 12.94
C GLN A 43 -21.45 -2.93 13.93
N ASP A 44 -20.45 -2.77 14.79
CA ASP A 44 -20.48 -1.78 15.87
C ASP A 44 -19.88 -0.45 15.43
N ASP A 45 -20.33 0.62 16.06
CA ASP A 45 -19.89 2.00 15.81
C ASP A 45 -18.98 2.54 16.93
N ASP A 46 -18.59 1.68 17.88
CA ASP A 46 -17.93 2.12 19.11
C ASP A 46 -16.49 1.61 19.28
N HIS A 47 -15.66 2.58 19.69
CA HIS A 47 -14.24 2.52 20.06
C HIS A 47 -13.21 2.52 18.91
N SER A 48 -12.35 3.55 18.91
CA SER A 48 -11.21 3.74 18.01
C SER A 48 -9.93 3.44 18.80
N ASP A 49 -9.62 2.17 18.96
CA ASP A 49 -8.61 1.65 19.87
C ASP A 49 -7.50 0.83 19.19
N THR A 50 -7.59 0.61 17.87
CA THR A 50 -6.57 -0.12 17.13
C THR A 50 -5.21 0.56 17.28
N ILE A 51 -4.24 -0.15 17.88
CA ILE A 51 -2.86 0.32 17.98
C ILE A 51 -2.26 0.43 16.58
N TRP A 52 -1.68 1.61 16.29
CA TRP A 52 -1.12 1.92 14.98
C TRP A 52 0.16 1.13 14.69
N ILE A 53 1.13 1.13 15.61
CA ILE A 53 2.37 0.36 15.48
C ILE A 53 2.52 -0.56 16.71
N PRO A 54 2.16 -1.84 16.60
CA PRO A 54 1.86 -2.68 17.77
C PRO A 54 3.07 -3.28 18.49
N ASN A 55 4.28 -3.20 17.93
CA ASN A 55 5.47 -3.82 18.52
C ASN A 55 6.69 -2.89 18.40
N LYS A 56 7.55 -2.89 19.41
CA LYS A 56 8.74 -2.01 19.49
C LYS A 56 9.75 -2.25 18.37
N GLU A 57 9.84 -3.48 17.86
CA GLU A 57 10.78 -3.89 16.82
C GLU A 57 10.48 -3.20 15.48
N TYR A 58 9.23 -2.81 15.20
CA TYR A 58 8.91 -1.97 14.05
C TYR A 58 9.62 -0.61 14.14
N PHE A 59 9.68 0.01 15.32
CA PHE A 59 10.42 1.26 15.51
C PHE A 59 11.93 1.09 15.39
N PHE A 60 12.49 -0.04 15.84
CA PHE A 60 13.89 -0.37 15.58
C PHE A 60 14.16 -0.58 14.09
N GLY A 61 13.25 -1.23 13.38
CA GLY A 61 13.29 -1.39 11.93
C GLY A 61 13.20 -0.06 11.18
N LEU A 62 12.35 0.87 11.61
CA LEU A 62 12.26 2.22 11.06
C LEU A 62 13.55 3.00 11.30
N SER A 63 14.11 2.94 12.50
CA SER A 63 15.39 3.57 12.82
C SER A 63 16.52 3.04 11.93
N LYS A 64 16.57 1.73 11.70
CA LYS A 64 17.52 1.08 10.77
C LYS A 64 17.32 1.57 9.33
N PHE A 65 16.07 1.64 8.85
CA PHE A 65 15.76 2.12 7.51
C PHE A 65 16.18 3.58 7.30
N LEU A 66 15.96 4.44 8.29
CA LEU A 66 16.37 5.84 8.28
C LEU A 66 17.90 6.03 8.40
N GLY A 67 18.68 4.96 8.54
CA GLY A 67 20.13 5.04 8.72
C GLY A 67 20.55 5.66 10.06
N THR A 68 19.67 5.61 11.06
CA THR A 68 19.90 6.21 12.39
C THR A 68 20.38 5.17 13.40
N HIS A 69 20.98 5.64 14.49
CA HIS A 69 21.38 4.77 15.61
C HIS A 69 20.16 4.17 16.32
N TRP A 70 20.28 2.93 16.83
CA TRP A 70 19.17 2.15 17.42
C TRP A 70 18.42 2.87 18.56
N LEU A 71 19.06 3.82 19.25
CA LEU A 71 18.44 4.68 20.25
C LEU A 71 17.28 5.50 19.67
N MET A 72 17.34 5.89 18.40
CA MET A 72 16.24 6.57 17.72
C MET A 72 14.98 5.70 17.67
N GLY A 73 15.11 4.39 17.51
CA GLY A 73 13.94 3.49 17.56
C GLY A 73 13.26 3.47 18.95
N LYS A 74 14.02 3.64 20.04
CA LYS A 74 13.42 3.83 21.38
C LYS A 74 12.68 5.16 21.48
N ILE A 75 13.24 6.23 20.90
CA ILE A 75 12.61 7.56 20.87
C ILE A 75 11.30 7.50 20.07
N LEU A 76 11.32 6.91 18.87
CA LEU A 76 10.12 6.72 18.05
C LEU A 76 9.06 5.90 18.80
N SER A 77 9.46 4.82 19.47
CA SER A 77 8.56 4.01 20.29
C SER A 77 7.93 4.79 21.44
N LEU A 78 8.66 5.74 22.05
CA LEU A 78 8.13 6.57 23.12
C LEU A 78 7.08 7.57 22.61
N PHE A 79 7.29 8.15 21.43
CA PHE A 79 6.36 9.13 20.86
C PHE A 79 5.13 8.50 20.19
N PHE A 80 5.29 7.35 19.54
CA PHE A 80 4.26 6.77 18.67
C PHE A 80 3.73 5.41 19.15
N GLY A 81 4.33 4.79 20.17
CA GLY A 81 3.98 3.43 20.59
C GLY A 81 2.58 3.26 21.18
N SER A 82 1.94 4.35 21.64
CA SER A 82 0.56 4.36 22.13
C SER A 82 -0.42 5.04 21.17
N MET A 83 0.03 5.44 19.98
CA MET A 83 -0.82 6.07 18.99
C MET A 83 -1.80 5.04 18.40
N THR A 84 -3.06 5.44 18.26
CA THR A 84 -4.11 4.61 17.66
C THR A 84 -4.51 5.11 16.27
N THR A 85 -5.11 4.22 15.48
CA THR A 85 -5.78 4.51 14.22
C THR A 85 -7.29 4.31 14.39
N PRO A 86 -8.15 5.05 13.68
CA PRO A 86 -9.59 5.00 13.91
C PRO A 86 -10.29 3.80 13.24
N ALA A 87 -10.02 2.61 13.77
CA ALA A 87 -10.75 1.38 13.51
C ALA A 87 -10.99 0.63 14.82
N ALA A 88 -12.13 -0.05 14.93
CA ALA A 88 -12.51 -0.85 16.07
C ALA A 88 -11.79 -2.20 16.04
N TRP A 89 -10.92 -2.45 17.02
CA TRP A 89 -10.11 -3.66 17.04
C TRP A 89 -10.97 -4.91 17.28
N ASN A 90 -10.85 -5.92 16.42
CA ASN A 90 -11.59 -7.18 16.46
C ASN A 90 -13.13 -7.05 16.48
N SER A 91 -13.70 -5.89 16.12
CA SER A 91 -15.15 -5.74 16.04
C SER A 91 -15.74 -6.74 15.02
N PRO A 92 -16.95 -7.29 15.25
CA PRO A 92 -17.56 -8.23 14.32
C PRO A 92 -17.70 -7.66 12.90
N LEU A 93 -17.49 -8.51 11.89
CA LEU A 93 -17.71 -8.15 10.49
C LEU A 93 -19.20 -7.88 10.27
N ARG A 94 -19.53 -6.80 9.57
CA ARG A 94 -20.91 -6.52 9.16
C ARG A 94 -21.42 -7.59 8.20
N THR A 95 -22.48 -8.28 8.59
CA THR A 95 -23.10 -9.37 7.82
C THR A 95 -24.23 -8.87 6.91
N GLY A 96 -24.66 -9.71 5.97
CA GLY A 96 -25.82 -9.45 5.11
C GLY A 96 -25.48 -8.87 3.73
N GLU A 97 -24.21 -8.66 3.42
CA GLU A 97 -23.75 -8.21 2.10
C GLU A 97 -22.39 -8.83 1.75
N LYS A 98 -22.03 -8.80 0.46
CA LYS A 98 -20.72 -9.19 -0.05
C LYS A 98 -19.92 -7.97 -0.42
N TYR A 99 -18.66 -7.93 0.00
CA TYR A 99 -17.80 -6.78 -0.18
C TYR A 99 -16.78 -7.01 -1.31
N PRO A 100 -16.52 -6.01 -2.16
CA PRO A 100 -15.32 -6.00 -2.98
C PRO A 100 -14.05 -6.10 -2.10
N LEU A 101 -13.02 -6.74 -2.63
CA LEU A 101 -11.77 -7.01 -1.93
C LEU A 101 -10.62 -6.21 -2.52
N ILE A 102 -9.80 -5.60 -1.65
CA ILE A 102 -8.57 -4.92 -2.02
C ILE A 102 -7.40 -5.61 -1.32
N ILE A 103 -6.42 -6.08 -2.10
CA ILE A 103 -5.11 -6.45 -1.56
C ILE A 103 -4.23 -5.21 -1.58
N PHE A 104 -3.72 -4.79 -0.42
CA PHE A 104 -2.88 -3.60 -0.29
C PHE A 104 -1.41 -3.96 -0.04
N SER A 105 -0.50 -3.29 -0.76
CA SER A 105 0.93 -3.57 -0.76
C SER A 105 1.76 -2.35 -0.31
N HIS A 106 2.58 -2.51 0.74
CA HIS A 106 3.31 -1.40 1.37
C HIS A 106 4.59 -0.97 0.63
N GLY A 107 5.11 0.24 0.90
CA GLY A 107 6.40 0.70 0.37
C GLY A 107 7.64 0.01 1.00
N LEU A 108 8.83 0.29 0.46
CA LEU A 108 10.11 -0.11 1.07
C LEU A 108 10.27 0.57 2.44
N GLY A 109 10.73 -0.18 3.45
CA GLY A 109 10.86 0.32 4.83
C GLY A 109 9.53 0.54 5.55
N ALA A 110 8.40 0.19 4.92
CA ALA A 110 7.09 0.19 5.56
C ALA A 110 6.75 -1.20 6.13
N PHE A 111 5.50 -1.37 6.56
CA PHE A 111 4.89 -2.62 7.01
C PHE A 111 3.35 -2.46 7.01
N ARG A 112 2.60 -3.50 7.35
CA ARG A 112 1.14 -3.58 7.08
C ARG A 112 0.27 -2.49 7.73
N THR A 113 0.77 -1.79 8.75
CA THR A 113 -0.08 -0.95 9.61
C THR A 113 -0.01 0.55 9.32
N ILE A 114 0.92 1.02 8.47
CA ILE A 114 1.19 2.46 8.27
C ILE A 114 0.49 3.07 7.04
N TYR A 115 -0.54 2.41 6.54
CA TYR A 115 -1.45 2.89 5.48
C TYR A 115 -2.92 2.86 5.95
N SER A 116 -3.13 2.98 7.26
CA SER A 116 -4.46 2.87 7.86
C SER A 116 -5.40 4.01 7.43
N ALA A 117 -4.91 5.20 7.09
CA ALA A 117 -5.74 6.25 6.50
C ALA A 117 -6.42 5.79 5.19
N VAL A 118 -5.70 5.06 4.34
CA VAL A 118 -6.23 4.48 3.10
C VAL A 118 -7.15 3.29 3.40
N GLY A 119 -6.70 2.38 4.27
CA GLY A 119 -7.47 1.19 4.66
C GLY A 119 -8.82 1.54 5.31
N ASN A 120 -8.81 2.50 6.24
CA ASN A 120 -10.01 2.96 6.93
C ASN A 120 -11.00 3.64 5.97
N ASP A 121 -10.51 4.48 5.05
CA ASP A 121 -11.39 5.17 4.13
C ASP A 121 -12.04 4.20 3.14
N LEU A 122 -11.27 3.29 2.54
CA LEU A 122 -11.82 2.24 1.67
C LEU A 122 -12.80 1.33 2.43
N ALA A 123 -12.47 0.89 3.64
CA ALA A 123 -13.38 0.08 4.46
C ALA A 123 -14.67 0.82 4.81
N SER A 124 -14.59 2.11 5.14
CA SER A 124 -15.77 2.94 5.41
C SER A 124 -16.70 3.11 4.20
N HIS A 125 -16.22 2.81 2.99
CA HIS A 125 -16.98 2.82 1.74
C HIS A 125 -17.49 1.42 1.31
N GLY A 126 -17.30 0.39 2.16
CA GLY A 126 -17.82 -0.95 1.92
C GLY A 126 -16.84 -1.88 1.20
N PHE A 127 -15.53 -1.72 1.42
CA PHE A 127 -14.51 -2.66 0.93
C PHE A 127 -13.91 -3.47 2.08
N ILE A 128 -13.54 -4.72 1.82
CA ILE A 128 -12.57 -5.42 2.68
C ILE A 128 -11.18 -5.11 2.14
N VAL A 129 -10.27 -4.64 2.98
CA VAL A 129 -8.89 -4.30 2.62
C VAL A 129 -7.92 -5.17 3.40
N ALA A 130 -7.12 -5.96 2.69
CA ALA A 130 -6.07 -6.80 3.26
C ALA A 130 -4.68 -6.20 2.97
N ALA A 131 -4.13 -5.46 3.93
CA ALA A 131 -2.80 -4.90 3.86
C ALA A 131 -1.74 -5.94 4.23
N ILE A 132 -0.97 -6.38 3.23
CA ILE A 132 0.01 -7.47 3.38
C ILE A 132 1.27 -6.95 4.08
N GLU A 133 1.83 -7.74 5.01
CA GLU A 133 3.20 -7.57 5.49
C GLU A 133 4.13 -8.46 4.68
N HIS A 134 5.02 -7.86 3.90
CA HIS A 134 5.90 -8.59 2.97
C HIS A 134 7.13 -9.19 3.66
N ARG A 135 7.52 -10.41 3.25
CA ARG A 135 8.61 -11.20 3.87
C ARG A 135 9.84 -11.30 2.96
N ASP A 136 9.92 -10.41 1.98
CA ASP A 136 10.98 -10.28 0.99
C ASP A 136 12.21 -9.51 1.53
N GLY A 137 12.15 -9.05 2.78
CA GLY A 137 13.17 -8.21 3.39
C GLY A 137 13.08 -6.74 2.98
N SER A 138 11.95 -6.30 2.40
CA SER A 138 11.66 -4.87 2.15
C SER A 138 10.98 -4.17 3.33
N ALA A 139 10.28 -4.91 4.19
CA ALA A 139 9.67 -4.34 5.38
C ALA A 139 10.75 -3.83 6.37
N SER A 140 10.49 -2.71 7.05
CA SER A 140 11.42 -2.22 8.09
C SER A 140 11.68 -3.27 9.16
N ALA A 141 10.60 -3.93 9.58
CA ALA A 141 10.60 -5.17 10.32
C ALA A 141 9.35 -5.98 9.96
N THR A 142 9.42 -7.29 10.10
CA THR A 142 8.28 -8.24 10.10
C THR A 142 8.64 -9.37 11.05
N TYR A 143 7.66 -10.18 11.45
CA TYR A 143 7.93 -11.40 12.19
C TYR A 143 7.19 -12.62 11.65
N TYR A 144 7.65 -13.78 12.13
CA TYR A 144 7.06 -15.11 11.95
C TYR A 144 7.43 -15.95 13.18
N PHE A 145 7.02 -17.22 13.24
CA PHE A 145 7.41 -18.15 14.30
C PHE A 145 8.22 -19.32 13.72
N LYS A 146 9.25 -19.79 14.43
CA LYS A 146 10.13 -20.85 13.89
C LYS A 146 9.44 -22.21 13.80
N ASP A 147 8.51 -22.44 14.71
CA ASP A 147 7.73 -23.67 14.84
C ASP A 147 6.40 -23.35 15.55
N GLN A 148 5.53 -24.35 15.62
CA GLN A 148 4.22 -24.27 16.27
C GLN A 148 4.34 -23.90 17.76
N SER A 149 5.30 -24.47 18.47
CA SER A 149 5.52 -24.20 19.90
C SER A 149 5.88 -22.73 20.14
N ALA A 150 6.70 -22.14 19.28
CA ALA A 150 7.04 -20.72 19.32
C ALA A 150 5.81 -19.83 19.05
N ALA A 151 4.89 -20.27 18.18
CA ALA A 151 3.63 -19.55 17.94
C ALA A 151 2.72 -19.56 19.18
N GLU A 152 2.56 -20.71 19.83
CA GLU A 152 1.70 -20.88 21.02
C GLU A 152 2.11 -20.00 22.20
N ILE A 153 3.41 -19.78 22.40
CA ILE A 153 3.93 -18.89 23.47
C ILE A 153 4.21 -17.47 22.98
N GLY A 154 3.90 -17.14 21.72
CA GLY A 154 4.12 -15.81 21.15
C GLY A 154 5.59 -15.41 20.97
N ASN A 155 6.51 -16.38 20.84
CA ASN A 155 7.96 -16.15 20.67
C ASN A 155 8.31 -15.77 19.21
N LYS A 156 8.11 -14.48 18.90
CA LYS A 156 8.32 -13.90 17.57
C LYS A 156 9.79 -13.96 17.13
N THR A 157 10.02 -14.44 15.91
CA THR A 157 11.30 -14.29 15.20
C THR A 157 11.21 -13.13 14.23
N TRP A 158 12.04 -12.10 14.46
CA TRP A 158 12.02 -10.86 13.69
C TRP A 158 12.97 -10.93 12.49
N LEU A 159 12.46 -10.47 11.35
CA LEU A 159 13.23 -10.17 10.14
C LEU A 159 13.22 -8.66 9.95
N TYR A 160 14.39 -8.06 9.77
CA TYR A 160 14.54 -6.64 9.51
C TYR A 160 14.87 -6.38 8.05
N LEU A 161 14.64 -5.14 7.59
CA LEU A 161 15.01 -4.67 6.26
C LEU A 161 16.41 -5.15 5.88
N ARG A 162 16.50 -5.80 4.71
CA ARG A 162 17.77 -6.15 4.07
C ARG A 162 18.33 -4.92 3.35
N THR A 163 19.51 -4.50 3.76
CA THR A 163 20.29 -3.47 3.06
C THR A 163 21.14 -4.13 1.98
N LEU A 164 21.45 -3.40 0.91
CA LEU A 164 22.38 -3.85 -0.11
C LEU A 164 23.75 -4.15 0.51
N LYS A 165 24.35 -5.27 0.11
CA LYS A 165 25.72 -5.61 0.47
C LYS A 165 26.69 -4.82 -0.40
N ARG A 166 27.93 -4.64 0.08
CA ARG A 166 28.99 -3.98 -0.70
C ARG A 166 29.24 -4.77 -1.99
N GLY A 167 29.10 -4.11 -3.15
CA GLY A 167 29.29 -4.73 -4.47
C GLY A 167 28.09 -5.53 -4.99
N GLU A 168 26.96 -5.54 -4.27
CA GLU A 168 25.71 -6.15 -4.74
C GLU A 168 24.95 -5.19 -5.66
N GLU A 169 24.50 -5.68 -6.81
CA GLU A 169 23.65 -4.91 -7.71
C GLU A 169 22.24 -4.76 -7.14
N GLU A 170 21.69 -3.55 -7.19
CA GLU A 170 20.37 -3.30 -6.61
C GLU A 170 19.24 -3.91 -7.43
N PHE A 171 19.29 -3.81 -8.76
CA PHE A 171 18.18 -4.25 -9.61
C PHE A 171 17.83 -5.73 -9.43
N PRO A 172 18.79 -6.70 -9.49
CA PRO A 172 18.46 -8.11 -9.29
C PRO A 172 17.77 -8.38 -7.95
N LEU A 173 18.25 -7.75 -6.86
CA LEU A 173 17.62 -7.87 -5.54
C LEU A 173 16.20 -7.31 -5.54
N ARG A 174 15.99 -6.10 -6.07
CA ARG A 174 14.67 -5.46 -6.07
C ARG A 174 13.69 -6.20 -6.97
N ASN A 175 14.15 -6.74 -8.08
CA ASN A 175 13.33 -7.55 -8.97
C ASN A 175 12.94 -8.89 -8.33
N GLU A 176 13.87 -9.61 -7.69
CA GLU A 176 13.53 -10.81 -6.90
C GLU A 176 12.49 -10.50 -5.81
N GLN A 177 12.66 -9.37 -5.13
CA GLN A 177 11.72 -8.87 -4.14
C GLN A 177 10.33 -8.58 -4.74
N VAL A 178 10.22 -7.87 -5.88
CA VAL A 178 8.90 -7.57 -6.47
C VAL A 178 8.15 -8.83 -6.90
N LEU A 179 8.86 -9.84 -7.42
CA LEU A 179 8.31 -11.16 -7.75
C LEU A 179 7.80 -11.89 -6.51
N GLN A 180 8.59 -11.91 -5.42
CA GLN A 180 8.12 -12.48 -4.16
C GLN A 180 6.87 -11.76 -3.64
N ARG A 181 6.84 -10.43 -3.72
CA ARG A 181 5.71 -9.63 -3.23
C ARG A 181 4.44 -9.87 -4.04
N ALA A 182 4.55 -10.04 -5.35
CA ALA A 182 3.40 -10.42 -6.19
C ALA A 182 2.84 -11.79 -5.81
N LYS A 183 3.72 -12.77 -5.57
CA LYS A 183 3.34 -14.09 -5.03
C LYS A 183 2.64 -13.99 -3.68
N GLU A 184 3.14 -13.16 -2.77
CA GLU A 184 2.52 -12.93 -1.45
C GLU A 184 1.12 -12.30 -1.57
N CYS A 185 0.92 -11.35 -2.50
CA CYS A 185 -0.40 -10.79 -2.80
C CYS A 185 -1.37 -11.86 -3.34
N SER A 186 -0.94 -12.69 -4.28
CA SER A 186 -1.74 -13.80 -4.81
C SER A 186 -2.04 -14.88 -3.78
N GLN A 187 -1.10 -15.16 -2.87
CA GLN A 187 -1.28 -16.11 -1.78
C GLN A 187 -2.31 -15.59 -0.77
N ALA A 188 -2.22 -14.31 -0.39
CA ALA A 188 -3.20 -13.69 0.48
C ALA A 188 -4.61 -13.66 -0.15
N LEU A 189 -4.70 -13.37 -1.45
CA LEU A 189 -5.96 -13.47 -2.17
C LEU A 189 -6.52 -14.89 -2.15
N SER A 190 -5.71 -15.91 -2.44
CA SER A 190 -6.14 -17.31 -2.39
C SER A 190 -6.65 -17.70 -1.00
N LEU A 191 -5.92 -17.33 0.05
CA LEU A 191 -6.30 -17.57 1.44
C LEU A 191 -7.66 -16.93 1.78
N ILE A 192 -7.85 -15.65 1.46
CA ILE A 192 -9.12 -14.95 1.73
C ILE A 192 -10.28 -15.61 0.97
N LEU A 193 -10.07 -16.00 -0.29
CA LEU A 193 -11.09 -16.72 -1.08
C LEU A 193 -11.37 -18.12 -0.55
N ASP A 194 -10.40 -18.78 0.09
CA ASP A 194 -10.59 -20.08 0.70
C ASP A 194 -11.37 -19.97 2.02
N ILE A 195 -11.08 -18.96 2.85
CA ILE A 195 -11.88 -18.61 4.05
C ILE A 195 -13.32 -18.27 3.64
N ASP A 196 -13.48 -17.45 2.61
CA ASP A 196 -14.79 -17.07 2.07
C ASP A 196 -15.61 -18.28 1.59
N ARG A 197 -14.96 -19.36 1.12
CA ARG A 197 -15.61 -20.63 0.76
C ARG A 197 -15.88 -21.54 1.97
N GLY A 198 -15.55 -21.10 3.18
CA GLY A 198 -15.70 -21.87 4.41
C GLY A 198 -14.62 -22.94 4.59
N ARG A 199 -13.43 -22.78 3.98
CA ARG A 199 -12.28 -23.62 4.35
C ARG A 199 -11.88 -23.27 5.79
N PRO A 200 -11.78 -24.26 6.70
CA PRO A 200 -11.30 -24.01 8.04
C PRO A 200 -9.85 -23.52 8.00
N GLU A 201 -9.62 -22.29 8.46
CA GLU A 201 -8.29 -21.70 8.59
C GLU A 201 -8.17 -21.18 10.01
N LYS A 202 -7.06 -21.51 10.69
CA LYS A 202 -6.83 -21.06 12.06
C LYS A 202 -5.84 -19.91 12.05
N ASN A 203 -6.29 -18.73 12.51
CA ASN A 203 -5.37 -17.62 12.76
C ASN A 203 -4.35 -18.04 13.83
N LEU A 204 -3.07 -17.86 13.54
CA LEU A 204 -1.99 -18.15 14.49
C LEU A 204 -1.87 -17.09 15.58
N LEU A 205 -2.41 -15.90 15.34
CA LEU A 205 -2.52 -14.88 16.35
C LEU A 205 -3.78 -15.18 17.18
N ASP A 206 -3.59 -15.34 18.49
CA ASP A 206 -4.68 -15.52 19.46
C ASP A 206 -5.44 -14.20 19.64
N LEU A 207 -6.42 -13.97 18.76
CA LEU A 207 -7.24 -12.77 18.68
C LEU A 207 -8.73 -13.13 18.75
N GLU A 208 -9.54 -12.21 19.25
CA GLU A 208 -10.98 -12.41 19.44
C GLU A 208 -11.78 -12.45 18.12
N PHE A 209 -11.21 -11.95 17.02
CA PHE A 209 -11.87 -11.97 15.72
C PHE A 209 -11.94 -13.40 15.17
N ASP A 210 -13.16 -13.94 15.08
CA ASP A 210 -13.42 -15.21 14.41
C ASP A 210 -13.40 -15.05 12.89
N VAL A 211 -12.44 -15.71 12.23
CA VAL A 211 -12.25 -15.67 10.78
C VAL A 211 -13.39 -16.34 10.02
N GLU A 212 -14.18 -17.22 10.64
CA GLU A 212 -15.35 -17.83 10.01
C GLU A 212 -16.43 -16.81 9.63
N GLN A 213 -16.43 -15.63 10.27
CA GLN A 213 -17.30 -14.52 9.90
C GLN A 213 -17.10 -14.05 8.45
N MET A 214 -15.92 -14.30 7.87
CA MET A 214 -15.62 -13.95 6.49
C MET A 214 -16.20 -14.93 5.46
N LYS A 215 -16.81 -16.04 5.90
CA LYS A 215 -17.50 -16.98 5.01
C LYS A 215 -18.63 -16.26 4.25
N ASP A 216 -18.68 -16.48 2.94
CA ASP A 216 -19.67 -15.91 2.02
C ASP A 216 -19.73 -14.36 2.05
N SER A 217 -18.64 -13.70 2.44
CA SER A 217 -18.55 -12.23 2.60
C SER A 217 -17.86 -11.51 1.43
N ILE A 218 -17.19 -12.22 0.53
CA ILE A 218 -16.40 -11.62 -0.56
C ILE A 218 -17.17 -11.65 -1.88
N ASP A 219 -17.24 -10.51 -2.56
CA ASP A 219 -17.61 -10.45 -3.96
C ASP A 219 -16.40 -10.84 -4.82
N ARG A 220 -16.36 -12.11 -5.20
CA ARG A 220 -15.21 -12.77 -5.85
C ARG A 220 -14.88 -12.22 -7.24
N ASP A 221 -15.80 -11.48 -7.86
CA ASP A 221 -15.59 -10.88 -9.17
C ASP A 221 -15.08 -9.43 -9.07
N LYS A 222 -14.96 -8.89 -7.85
CA LYS A 222 -14.60 -7.49 -7.58
C LYS A 222 -13.35 -7.39 -6.71
N ILE A 223 -12.22 -7.77 -7.30
CA ILE A 223 -10.93 -7.83 -6.61
C ILE A 223 -9.96 -6.83 -7.24
N ALA A 224 -9.39 -5.94 -6.44
CA ALA A 224 -8.35 -5.00 -6.87
C ALA A 224 -7.06 -5.17 -6.07
N VAL A 225 -5.96 -4.66 -6.62
CA VAL A 225 -4.68 -4.53 -5.91
C VAL A 225 -4.24 -3.07 -5.89
N ILE A 226 -3.89 -2.57 -4.71
CA ILE A 226 -3.42 -1.20 -4.50
C ILE A 226 -2.07 -1.25 -3.80
N GLY A 227 -1.18 -0.31 -4.08
CA GLY A 227 0.07 -0.25 -3.35
C GLY A 227 0.82 1.03 -3.53
N HIS A 228 1.65 1.37 -2.54
CA HIS A 228 2.42 2.60 -2.50
C HIS A 228 3.91 2.38 -2.72
N SER A 229 4.58 3.23 -3.50
CA SER A 229 6.03 3.20 -3.71
C SER A 229 6.47 1.87 -4.30
N PHE A 230 7.29 1.07 -3.58
CA PHE A 230 7.58 -0.31 -3.96
C PHE A 230 6.28 -1.12 -4.12
N GLY A 231 5.25 -0.89 -3.30
CA GLY A 231 3.91 -1.47 -3.46
C GLY A 231 3.24 -1.12 -4.79
N GLY A 232 3.52 0.05 -5.37
CA GLY A 232 3.07 0.39 -6.72
C GLY A 232 3.74 -0.47 -7.79
N ALA A 233 5.01 -0.85 -7.61
CA ALA A 233 5.67 -1.85 -8.46
C ALA A 233 5.02 -3.23 -8.29
N THR A 234 4.65 -3.60 -7.07
CA THR A 234 3.96 -4.86 -6.78
C THR A 234 2.58 -4.92 -7.41
N VAL A 235 1.82 -3.83 -7.44
CA VAL A 235 0.55 -3.74 -8.20
C VAL A 235 0.77 -4.19 -9.64
N ILE A 236 1.76 -3.61 -10.31
CA ILE A 236 2.10 -3.90 -11.71
C ILE A 236 2.48 -5.37 -11.89
N GLN A 237 3.36 -5.88 -11.03
CA GLN A 237 3.79 -7.28 -11.08
C GLN A 237 2.63 -8.25 -10.82
N SER A 238 1.80 -7.99 -9.80
CA SER A 238 0.63 -8.80 -9.46
C SER A 238 -0.41 -8.84 -10.58
N LEU A 239 -0.69 -7.71 -11.23
CA LEU A 239 -1.62 -7.68 -12.37
C LEU A 239 -1.11 -8.54 -13.54
N SER A 240 0.22 -8.54 -13.77
CA SER A 240 0.83 -9.37 -14.81
C SER A 240 0.81 -10.87 -14.49
N GLU A 241 0.80 -11.26 -13.22
CA GLU A 241 0.92 -12.66 -12.80
C GLU A 241 -0.42 -13.30 -12.44
N ASP A 242 -1.42 -12.52 -12.03
CA ASP A 242 -2.66 -13.03 -11.47
C ASP A 242 -3.89 -12.32 -12.03
N GLN A 243 -4.61 -13.03 -12.91
CA GLN A 243 -5.77 -12.52 -13.64
C GLN A 243 -7.04 -12.39 -12.77
N ARG A 244 -6.99 -12.82 -11.51
CA ARG A 244 -8.11 -12.61 -10.56
C ARG A 244 -8.23 -11.15 -10.14
N PHE A 245 -7.12 -10.43 -10.10
CA PHE A 245 -7.16 -8.97 -9.95
C PHE A 245 -7.76 -8.35 -11.20
N ARG A 246 -8.77 -7.50 -11.02
CA ARG A 246 -9.57 -6.89 -12.10
C ARG A 246 -9.07 -5.51 -12.51
N CYS A 247 -8.44 -4.78 -11.59
CA CYS A 247 -7.77 -3.50 -11.82
C CYS A 247 -6.72 -3.25 -10.73
N GLY A 248 -5.84 -2.27 -10.94
CA GLY A 248 -4.91 -1.85 -9.91
C GLY A 248 -4.65 -0.35 -9.84
N ILE A 249 -4.26 0.11 -8.66
CA ILE A 249 -3.93 1.51 -8.38
C ILE A 249 -2.54 1.57 -7.76
N ALA A 250 -1.62 2.23 -8.44
CA ALA A 250 -0.24 2.38 -8.03
C ALA A 250 -0.03 3.81 -7.49
N LEU A 251 0.04 3.92 -6.16
CA LEU A 251 0.26 5.18 -5.45
C LEU A 251 1.77 5.50 -5.47
N ASP A 252 2.15 6.53 -6.21
CA ASP A 252 3.51 7.04 -6.29
C ASP A 252 4.56 5.95 -6.57
N ALA A 253 4.29 5.14 -7.59
CA ALA A 253 5.00 3.88 -7.82
C ALA A 253 6.50 4.09 -8.03
N TRP A 254 7.32 3.30 -7.36
CA TRP A 254 8.76 3.20 -7.62
C TRP A 254 8.99 2.11 -8.67
N MET A 255 9.17 2.49 -9.93
CA MET A 255 9.19 1.56 -11.07
C MET A 255 10.53 0.83 -11.25
N PHE A 256 11.55 1.19 -10.47
CA PHE A 256 12.87 0.57 -10.56
C PHE A 256 12.87 -0.97 -10.51
N PRO A 257 12.10 -1.63 -9.62
CA PRO A 257 12.12 -3.09 -9.45
C PRO A 257 11.45 -3.89 -10.59
N VAL A 258 10.65 -3.24 -11.44
CA VAL A 258 9.86 -3.90 -12.48
C VAL A 258 10.73 -4.22 -13.70
N GLY A 259 10.72 -5.48 -14.14
CA GLY A 259 11.38 -5.93 -15.36
C GLY A 259 10.73 -5.38 -16.63
N ASP A 260 11.51 -5.14 -17.68
CA ASP A 260 11.03 -4.53 -18.93
C ASP A 260 9.95 -5.39 -19.63
N GLU A 261 10.01 -6.71 -19.45
CA GLU A 261 9.05 -7.68 -20.00
C GLU A 261 7.63 -7.52 -19.44
N VAL A 262 7.49 -6.97 -18.24
CA VAL A 262 6.21 -6.86 -17.52
C VAL A 262 5.31 -5.78 -18.10
N TYR A 263 5.88 -4.69 -18.63
CA TYR A 263 5.09 -3.53 -19.10
C TYR A 263 4.07 -3.87 -20.19
N SER A 264 4.34 -4.92 -20.98
CA SER A 264 3.44 -5.39 -22.04
C SER A 264 2.41 -6.43 -21.60
N ARG A 265 2.48 -6.91 -20.35
CA ARG A 265 1.75 -8.07 -19.85
C ARG A 265 0.68 -7.73 -18.82
N ILE A 266 0.21 -6.48 -18.80
CA ILE A 266 -0.78 -5.99 -17.84
C ILE A 266 -2.10 -5.78 -18.57
N PRO A 267 -2.99 -6.79 -18.65
CA PRO A 267 -4.22 -6.64 -19.40
C PRO A 267 -5.28 -5.75 -18.73
N GLN A 268 -5.26 -5.66 -17.41
CA GLN A 268 -6.23 -4.96 -16.58
C GLN A 268 -6.06 -3.43 -16.64
N PRO A 269 -7.12 -2.65 -16.33
CA PRO A 269 -7.00 -1.21 -16.05
C PRO A 269 -6.00 -0.92 -14.93
N LEU A 270 -5.16 0.11 -15.12
CA LEU A 270 -4.14 0.54 -14.17
C LEU A 270 -4.15 2.06 -14.01
N PHE A 271 -4.21 2.52 -12.76
CA PHE A 271 -4.19 3.93 -12.41
C PHE A 271 -2.93 4.30 -11.63
N PHE A 272 -2.22 5.34 -12.07
CA PHE A 272 -1.11 5.93 -11.34
C PHE A 272 -1.56 7.20 -10.62
N ILE A 273 -1.39 7.27 -9.31
CA ILE A 273 -1.65 8.48 -8.51
C ILE A 273 -0.32 8.92 -7.91
N ASN A 274 0.26 9.98 -8.44
CA ASN A 274 1.62 10.40 -8.11
C ASN A 274 1.63 11.55 -7.11
N SER A 275 2.71 11.63 -6.33
CA SER A 275 3.07 12.89 -5.68
C SER A 275 3.88 13.78 -6.63
N GLU A 276 3.82 15.09 -6.43
CA GLU A 276 4.52 16.03 -7.31
C GLU A 276 6.05 15.97 -7.12
N ARG A 277 6.50 15.79 -5.87
CA ARG A 277 7.91 15.95 -5.50
C ARG A 277 8.74 14.65 -5.50
N PHE A 278 8.11 13.48 -5.62
CA PHE A 278 8.82 12.20 -5.64
C PHE A 278 9.25 11.78 -7.05
N GLN A 279 8.46 12.13 -8.07
CA GLN A 279 8.65 11.60 -9.41
C GLN A 279 9.87 12.19 -10.13
N TYR A 280 10.45 11.41 -11.03
CA TYR A 280 11.59 11.81 -11.86
C TYR A 280 11.50 11.17 -13.26
N PRO A 281 12.16 11.74 -14.30
CA PRO A 281 11.93 11.36 -15.70
C PRO A 281 12.05 9.87 -16.00
N SER A 282 13.08 9.18 -15.51
CA SER A 282 13.27 7.75 -15.78
C SER A 282 12.20 6.86 -15.12
N ASN A 283 11.60 7.29 -14.01
CA ASN A 283 10.47 6.61 -13.39
C ASN A 283 9.20 6.78 -14.21
N ILE A 284 8.91 8.02 -14.65
CA ILE A 284 7.75 8.33 -15.50
C ILE A 284 7.84 7.63 -16.85
N ILE A 285 9.03 7.55 -17.46
CA ILE A 285 9.23 6.79 -18.71
C ILE A 285 8.81 5.33 -18.53
N LYS A 286 9.16 4.71 -17.41
CA LYS A 286 8.73 3.33 -17.09
C LYS A 286 7.21 3.23 -16.90
N MET A 287 6.56 4.20 -16.25
CA MET A 287 5.09 4.23 -16.18
C MET A 287 4.45 4.35 -17.56
N LYS A 288 5.01 5.19 -18.43
CA LYS A 288 4.56 5.37 -19.82
C LYS A 288 4.73 4.10 -20.67
N LYS A 289 5.72 3.24 -20.38
CA LYS A 289 5.85 1.92 -21.04
C LYS A 289 4.61 1.02 -20.82
N CYS A 290 3.83 1.24 -19.75
CA CYS A 290 2.58 0.52 -19.50
C CYS A 290 1.41 0.97 -20.39
N TYR A 291 1.53 2.09 -21.12
CA TYR A 291 0.50 2.62 -22.01
C TYR A 291 0.62 1.94 -23.37
N LEU A 292 -0.23 0.94 -23.59
CA LEU A 292 -0.37 0.25 -24.86
C LEU A 292 -1.74 0.54 -25.49
N PRO A 293 -1.88 0.47 -26.82
CA PRO A 293 -3.18 0.47 -27.48
C PRO A 293 -4.11 -0.57 -26.83
N ASP A 294 -5.39 -0.24 -26.68
CA ASP A 294 -6.44 -1.10 -26.09
C ASP A 294 -6.29 -1.41 -24.59
N ARG A 295 -5.39 -0.72 -23.86
CA ARG A 295 -5.25 -0.83 -22.41
C ARG A 295 -5.69 0.44 -21.71
N GLU A 296 -6.67 0.35 -20.80
CA GLU A 296 -7.08 1.49 -19.99
C GLU A 296 -5.97 1.87 -19.01
N ARG A 297 -5.48 3.10 -19.13
CA ARG A 297 -4.47 3.68 -18.25
C ARG A 297 -4.87 5.09 -17.88
N LYS A 298 -4.70 5.42 -16.61
CA LYS A 298 -4.88 6.78 -16.10
C LYS A 298 -3.67 7.18 -15.27
N MET A 299 -3.42 8.48 -15.20
CA MET A 299 -2.37 9.03 -14.36
C MET A 299 -2.79 10.42 -13.92
N ILE A 300 -2.60 10.71 -12.64
CA ILE A 300 -2.73 12.06 -12.07
C ILE A 300 -1.54 12.34 -11.15
N THR A 301 -1.24 13.62 -10.94
CA THR A 301 -0.29 14.08 -9.93
C THR A 301 -0.99 15.05 -8.98
N ILE A 302 -0.83 14.83 -7.67
CA ILE A 302 -1.37 15.72 -6.63
C ILE A 302 -0.40 16.89 -6.41
N ARG A 303 -0.83 18.12 -6.68
CA ARG A 303 0.00 19.33 -6.55
C ARG A 303 0.47 19.54 -5.12
N GLY A 304 1.69 20.03 -4.96
CA GLY A 304 2.34 20.33 -3.69
C GLY A 304 2.64 19.11 -2.83
N SER A 305 2.31 17.89 -3.26
CA SER A 305 2.46 16.69 -2.44
C SER A 305 3.88 16.11 -2.47
N VAL A 306 4.21 15.35 -1.43
CA VAL A 306 5.45 14.57 -1.27
C VAL A 306 5.12 13.08 -1.15
N HIS A 307 6.13 12.23 -1.31
CA HIS A 307 6.00 10.76 -1.24
C HIS A 307 5.26 10.27 0.02
N GLN A 308 5.51 10.91 1.16
CA GLN A 308 4.92 10.52 2.44
C GLN A 308 3.45 10.92 2.60
N ASN A 309 2.86 11.72 1.70
CA ASN A 309 1.44 12.07 1.77
C ASN A 309 0.52 10.84 1.65
N PHE A 310 0.99 9.72 1.11
CA PHE A 310 0.24 8.46 1.04
C PHE A 310 0.42 7.54 2.27
N VAL A 311 1.24 7.95 3.26
CA VAL A 311 1.61 7.13 4.44
C VAL A 311 1.11 7.82 5.71
N ASP A 312 0.68 7.04 6.70
CA ASP A 312 0.11 7.56 7.96
C ASP A 312 1.03 8.53 8.72
N PHE A 313 2.36 8.44 8.53
CA PHE A 313 3.32 9.36 9.12
C PHE A 313 3.06 10.83 8.75
N THR A 314 2.38 11.10 7.63
CA THR A 314 1.93 12.45 7.28
C THR A 314 0.96 13.05 8.30
N PHE A 315 0.25 12.24 9.08
CA PHE A 315 -0.67 12.67 10.14
C PHE A 315 -0.07 12.60 11.54
N ALA A 316 1.04 11.88 11.71
CA ALA A 316 1.65 11.61 13.01
C ALA A 316 2.46 12.80 13.58
N THR A 317 2.78 13.81 12.76
CA THR A 317 3.60 14.95 13.20
C THR A 317 2.93 16.31 12.94
N GLY A 318 3.24 17.28 13.80
CA GLY A 318 2.83 18.67 13.58
C GLY A 318 3.49 19.29 12.34
N LYS A 319 2.93 20.39 11.82
CA LYS A 319 3.31 21.00 10.53
C LYS A 319 4.82 21.23 10.38
N ILE A 320 5.48 21.81 11.38
CA ILE A 320 6.91 22.17 11.34
C ILE A 320 7.80 20.93 11.21
N ILE A 321 7.62 19.94 12.09
CA ILE A 321 8.36 18.67 12.07
C ILE A 321 8.07 17.92 10.76
N GLY A 322 6.80 17.93 10.33
CA GLY A 322 6.38 17.27 9.10
C GLY A 322 7.08 17.83 7.85
N TYR A 323 7.28 19.14 7.74
CA TYR A 323 8.05 19.71 6.62
C TYR A 323 9.55 19.40 6.71
N ILE A 324 10.16 19.53 7.89
CA ILE A 324 11.61 19.30 8.09
C ILE A 324 11.99 17.87 7.69
N PHE A 325 11.14 16.89 7.99
CA PHE A 325 11.37 15.49 7.67
C PHE A 325 10.68 15.03 6.37
N THR A 326 10.17 15.95 5.55
CA THR A 326 9.45 15.66 4.29
C THR A 326 8.30 14.65 4.47
N LEU A 327 7.66 14.66 5.64
CA LEU A 327 6.43 13.89 5.92
C LEU A 327 5.18 14.62 5.43
N LYS A 328 5.27 15.94 5.18
CA LYS A 328 4.20 16.80 4.68
C LYS A 328 4.69 17.61 3.47
N GLY A 329 3.83 17.72 2.46
CA GLY A 329 4.00 18.59 1.30
C GLY A 329 3.41 19.98 1.52
N GLU A 330 3.45 20.84 0.50
CA GLU A 330 2.79 22.16 0.52
C GLU A 330 1.28 22.03 0.69
N ILE A 331 0.68 21.01 0.07
CA ILE A 331 -0.73 20.66 0.24
C ILE A 331 -1.01 20.07 1.63
N ASP A 332 -2.19 20.35 2.18
CA ASP A 332 -2.64 19.73 3.42
C ASP A 332 -2.75 18.20 3.27
N SER A 333 -2.29 17.48 4.30
CA SER A 333 -2.25 16.01 4.29
C SER A 333 -3.64 15.38 4.13
N ASN A 334 -4.70 15.96 4.72
CA ASN A 334 -6.05 15.42 4.59
C ASN A 334 -6.62 15.70 3.20
N VAL A 335 -6.31 16.87 2.63
CA VAL A 335 -6.72 17.21 1.26
C VAL A 335 -6.05 16.27 0.25
N ALA A 336 -4.73 16.07 0.34
CA ALA A 336 -4.01 15.14 -0.53
C ALA A 336 -4.53 13.70 -0.42
N MET A 337 -4.70 13.19 0.80
CA MET A 337 -5.27 11.86 1.03
C MET A 337 -6.70 11.75 0.50
N GLY A 338 -7.53 12.77 0.73
CA GLY A 338 -8.90 12.82 0.25
C GLY A 338 -9.01 12.78 -1.28
N LEU A 339 -8.16 13.52 -1.99
CA LEU A 339 -8.08 13.48 -3.45
C LEU A 339 -7.68 12.08 -3.95
N SER A 340 -6.62 11.51 -3.35
CA SER A 340 -6.15 10.15 -3.67
C SER A 340 -7.26 9.12 -3.48
N ASN A 341 -7.94 9.15 -2.34
CA ASN A 341 -8.98 8.17 -2.00
C ASN A 341 -10.21 8.31 -2.88
N LYS A 342 -10.71 9.53 -3.13
CA LYS A 342 -11.87 9.77 -3.99
C LYS A 342 -11.61 9.35 -5.44
N ALA A 343 -10.45 9.73 -6.00
CA ALA A 343 -10.05 9.30 -7.33
C ALA A 343 -9.91 7.76 -7.41
N SER A 344 -9.38 7.13 -6.34
CA SER A 344 -9.31 5.67 -6.25
C SER A 344 -10.70 5.02 -6.22
N LEU A 345 -11.64 5.54 -5.43
CA LEU A 345 -13.01 5.03 -5.32
C LEU A 345 -13.76 5.11 -6.67
N ALA A 346 -13.64 6.24 -7.38
CA ALA A 346 -14.21 6.40 -8.72
C ALA A 346 -13.62 5.37 -9.71
N PHE A 347 -12.29 5.21 -9.71
CA PHE A 347 -11.61 4.24 -10.56
C PHE A 347 -12.02 2.79 -10.24
N LEU A 348 -12.11 2.43 -8.95
CA LEU A 348 -12.58 1.12 -8.51
C LEU A 348 -14.04 0.89 -8.93
N GLN A 349 -14.91 1.89 -8.80
CA GLN A 349 -16.29 1.78 -9.26
C GLN A 349 -16.37 1.47 -10.76
N LYS A 350 -15.68 2.26 -11.58
CA LYS A 350 -15.66 2.12 -13.03
C LYS A 350 -15.18 0.72 -13.48
N HIS A 351 -14.18 0.15 -12.81
CA HIS A 351 -13.51 -1.07 -13.27
C HIS A 351 -13.89 -2.35 -12.53
N LEU A 352 -14.55 -2.26 -11.37
CA LEU A 352 -15.16 -3.39 -10.68
C LEU A 352 -16.69 -3.46 -10.86
N GLY A 353 -17.29 -2.47 -11.54
CA GLY A 353 -18.74 -2.41 -11.76
C GLY A 353 -19.52 -2.24 -10.46
N LEU A 354 -19.02 -1.40 -9.55
CA LEU A 354 -19.66 -1.17 -8.25
C LEU A 354 -20.97 -0.40 -8.44
N GLN A 355 -21.96 -0.73 -7.62
CA GLN A 355 -23.24 -0.02 -7.55
C GLN A 355 -23.21 0.92 -6.34
N LYS A 356 -22.43 1.99 -6.47
CA LYS A 356 -22.25 3.07 -5.50
C LYS A 356 -22.28 4.41 -6.28
N ASP A 357 -22.19 5.53 -5.57
CA ASP A 357 -22.19 6.86 -6.18
C ASP A 357 -20.76 7.44 -6.30
N PHE A 358 -19.72 6.59 -6.45
CA PHE A 358 -18.32 7.08 -6.50
C PHE A 358 -17.97 7.74 -7.84
N ASP A 359 -18.79 7.54 -8.87
CA ASP A 359 -18.75 8.24 -10.16
C ASP A 359 -18.93 9.75 -10.03
N GLN A 360 -19.49 10.23 -8.91
CA GLN A 360 -19.49 11.66 -8.58
C GLN A 360 -18.07 12.29 -8.53
N TRP A 361 -17.02 11.47 -8.45
CA TRP A 361 -15.62 11.87 -8.47
C TRP A 361 -14.86 11.46 -9.74
N ASP A 362 -15.55 11.08 -10.82
CA ASP A 362 -14.92 10.68 -12.09
C ASP A 362 -13.99 11.76 -12.66
N SER A 363 -14.32 13.03 -12.44
CA SER A 363 -13.47 14.17 -12.85
C SER A 363 -12.06 14.12 -12.23
N LEU A 364 -11.92 13.56 -11.02
CA LEU A 364 -10.63 13.42 -10.35
C LEU A 364 -9.73 12.39 -11.04
N ILE A 365 -10.29 11.39 -11.72
CA ILE A 365 -9.52 10.41 -12.51
C ILE A 365 -8.83 11.09 -13.70
N GLU A 366 -9.48 12.11 -14.26
CA GLU A 366 -8.96 12.92 -15.37
C GLU A 366 -8.04 14.06 -14.89
N GLY A 367 -7.89 14.24 -13.58
CA GLY A 367 -7.10 15.32 -12.98
C GLY A 367 -7.79 16.68 -13.00
N GLU A 368 -9.13 16.72 -13.09
CA GLU A 368 -9.95 17.92 -13.09
C GLU A 368 -10.26 18.38 -11.65
N ASP A 369 -9.25 18.95 -10.99
CA ASP A 369 -9.32 19.64 -9.70
C ASP A 369 -8.15 20.64 -9.63
N ASP A 370 -8.32 21.76 -8.93
CA ASP A 370 -7.28 22.79 -8.80
C ASP A 370 -5.97 22.23 -8.20
N ASN A 371 -6.05 21.18 -7.39
CA ASN A 371 -4.93 20.51 -6.74
C ASN A 371 -4.43 19.28 -7.51
N LEU A 372 -4.93 19.04 -8.72
CA LEU A 372 -4.52 17.93 -9.56
C LEU A 372 -3.86 18.40 -10.86
N ILE A 373 -3.01 17.54 -11.39
CA ILE A 373 -2.41 17.65 -12.72
C ILE A 373 -2.84 16.40 -13.49
N PRO A 374 -3.50 16.54 -14.65
CA PRO A 374 -3.71 15.43 -15.57
C PRO A 374 -2.36 14.85 -16.00
N GLY A 375 -2.16 13.56 -15.81
CA GLY A 375 -0.88 12.91 -16.06
C GLY A 375 0.18 13.31 -15.04
N THR A 376 1.18 14.05 -15.50
CA THR A 376 2.37 14.43 -14.71
C THR A 376 2.93 15.78 -15.15
N ASN A 377 3.57 16.49 -14.23
CA ASN A 377 4.34 17.70 -14.48
C ASN A 377 5.71 17.44 -15.14
N ILE A 378 6.12 16.18 -15.32
CA ILE A 378 7.45 15.83 -15.85
C ILE A 378 7.41 15.63 -17.37
N ASP A 379 8.19 16.44 -18.08
CA ASP A 379 8.44 16.25 -19.51
C ASP A 379 9.48 15.13 -19.75
N THR A 380 9.15 14.17 -20.60
CA THR A 380 10.00 13.04 -20.97
C THR A 380 10.50 13.08 -22.42
N THR A 381 10.17 14.12 -23.19
CA THR A 381 10.48 14.22 -24.63
C THR A 381 11.98 14.21 -24.92
N ASN A 382 12.79 14.88 -24.11
CA ASN A 382 14.25 14.97 -24.28
C ASN A 382 15.03 13.70 -23.92
N HIS A 383 14.39 12.69 -23.31
CA HIS A 383 15.04 11.43 -22.91
C HIS A 383 14.88 10.30 -23.94
N HIS A 384 14.07 10.48 -24.97
CA HIS A 384 14.02 9.55 -26.11
C HIS A 384 15.32 9.58 -26.94
N THR A 385 16.00 10.74 -27.00
CA THR A 385 17.18 10.96 -27.84
C THR A 385 18.44 10.26 -27.31
N THR A 386 18.53 9.98 -26.01
CA THR A 386 19.71 9.34 -25.41
C THR A 386 19.69 7.82 -25.53
N LEU A 387 18.51 7.21 -25.65
CA LEU A 387 18.34 5.75 -25.79
C LEU A 387 18.55 5.24 -27.23
N GLN A 388 18.42 6.09 -28.25
CA GLN A 388 18.75 5.72 -29.63
C GLN A 388 20.27 5.77 -29.94
N ASN A 389 21.06 6.50 -29.14
CA ASN A 389 22.50 6.65 -29.38
C ASN A 389 23.36 5.58 -28.67
N SER A 390 22.77 4.63 -27.94
CA SER A 390 23.49 3.50 -27.33
C SER A 390 23.47 2.21 -28.16
N THR A 391 22.83 2.20 -29.34
CA THR A 391 23.02 1.14 -30.35
C THR A 391 24.07 1.59 -31.36
N GLY A 392 25.28 1.89 -30.86
CA GLY A 392 26.46 2.10 -31.69
C GLY A 392 27.08 0.77 -32.05
N THR A 393 26.87 0.32 -33.28
CA THR A 393 27.62 -0.75 -33.92
C THR A 393 29.13 -0.53 -33.77
N GLU A 394 29.80 -1.36 -32.97
CA GLU A 394 31.25 -1.53 -33.06
C GLU A 394 31.57 -2.17 -34.41
N LYS A 395 32.22 -1.39 -35.30
CA LYS A 395 32.94 -1.96 -36.44
C LYS A 395 34.23 -2.60 -35.94
N PRO A 396 34.63 -3.77 -36.46
CA PRO A 396 35.93 -4.35 -36.13
C PRO A 396 37.03 -3.57 -36.88
N ASN A 397 38.02 -3.07 -36.14
CA ASN A 397 39.25 -2.57 -36.75
C ASN A 397 40.13 -3.75 -37.14
N SER A 398 40.36 -3.89 -38.45
CA SER A 398 41.53 -4.54 -39.02
C SER A 398 42.65 -3.50 -39.13
N ASP A 399 43.73 -3.70 -38.38
CA ASP A 399 45.14 -3.71 -38.85
C ASP A 399 46.10 -3.76 -37.64
#